data_AF-U4LAP1-F1
#
_entry.id   AF-U4LAP1-F1
#
_cell.length_a   1.000
_cell.length_b   1.000
_cell.length_c   1.000
_cell.angle_alpha   90.00
_cell.angle_beta   90.00
_cell.angle_gamma   90.00
#
_symmetry.space_group_name_H-M   'P 1'
#
loop_
_entity.id
_entity.type
_entity.pdbx_description
1 polymer ?
#
loop_
_entity_poly.entity_id
_entity_poly.type
_entity_poly.pdbx_seq_one_letter_code
_entity_poly.pdbx_strand_id
1 'polypeptide(L)'
;MFARSARTTLRTFRHIPHPVLRPSQITTRNAHIRFNLPQQGGNYQRFNNRRPFTQLWGNPNFKKVVGVGTAGAVTFYVYNLETVPVSGRRRFNVVSIESEMQLSQQMYEETVRQFHGRILPPNHPTTRRVRRVLERLIPASGLQDLDWEVNVIADNSIKNAFVIPGGKVFVFSGILPICGNDDGLAAVMSHEIAHTVAHHFGERMSSNLLVFVALILGGIALGDVDSVSRVGNTLLDLAYLRPGSRKQESEADYIGLMMMAEACYNPDAAVTLWQRMDAAEKVAVPQFLSTHPTNSRRIEDITKWLPEAREKQQISQCGSEMPKYANEFTRVMSGGFW
;
A
#
# COMPACT_ATOMS: atom_id res chain seq x y z
N MET A 1 66.84 -31.42 4.77
CA MET A 1 68.00 -30.53 4.94
C MET A 1 67.55 -29.32 5.76
N PHE A 2 68.23 -29.09 6.90
CA PHE A 2 68.18 -28.01 7.92
C PHE A 2 67.46 -26.68 7.57
N ALA A 3 66.57 -26.07 8.37
CA ALA A 3 66.54 -25.64 9.79
C ALA A 3 67.15 -24.24 10.09
N ARG A 4 66.31 -23.30 10.59
CA ARG A 4 66.51 -22.19 11.59
C ARG A 4 65.29 -21.23 11.49
N SER A 5 64.36 -21.04 12.45
CA SER A 5 64.35 -20.64 13.88
C SER A 5 64.65 -19.16 14.17
N ALA A 6 63.62 -18.40 14.58
CA ALA A 6 63.62 -17.32 15.60
C ALA A 6 62.15 -16.93 15.93
N ARG A 7 61.53 -17.44 17.01
CA ARG A 7 61.39 -16.89 18.38
C ARG A 7 60.71 -15.52 18.54
N THR A 8 59.44 -15.59 18.94
CA THR A 8 58.79 -15.04 20.17
C THR A 8 58.97 -13.56 20.54
N THR A 9 57.86 -12.81 20.69
CA THR A 9 57.47 -12.20 22.00
C THR A 9 56.06 -11.58 21.98
N LEU A 10 55.18 -12.15 22.80
CA LEU A 10 53.94 -11.56 23.27
C LEU A 10 54.26 -10.36 24.17
N ARG A 11 53.61 -9.21 23.94
CA ARG A 11 53.60 -8.09 24.89
C ARG A 11 52.26 -8.01 25.59
N THR A 12 52.34 -8.20 26.90
CA THR A 12 51.33 -8.07 27.93
C THR A 12 50.67 -6.68 27.95
N PHE A 13 49.34 -6.64 27.98
CA PHE A 13 48.55 -5.47 28.36
C PHE A 13 48.76 -5.18 29.85
N ARG A 14 49.21 -3.95 30.17
CA ARG A 14 49.18 -3.43 31.55
C ARG A 14 47.93 -2.57 31.73
N HIS A 15 47.14 -2.94 32.75
CA HIS A 15 46.05 -2.15 33.31
C HIS A 15 46.59 -0.82 33.87
N ILE A 16 45.91 0.28 33.54
CA ILE A 16 46.07 1.58 34.21
C ILE A 16 44.66 2.00 34.70
N PRO A 17 44.50 2.41 35.98
CA PRO A 17 43.21 2.65 36.60
C PRO A 17 42.55 3.97 36.14
N HIS A 18 41.22 3.95 36.08
CA HIS A 18 40.37 5.11 35.76
C HIS A 18 40.32 6.12 36.92
N PRO A 19 40.52 7.42 36.68
CA PRO A 19 40.17 8.46 37.64
C PRO A 19 38.70 8.86 37.50
N VAL A 20 38.03 8.94 38.65
CA VAL A 20 36.67 9.44 38.86
C VAL A 20 36.63 10.95 38.62
N LEU A 21 35.75 11.42 37.72
CA LEU A 21 35.50 12.85 37.52
C LEU A 21 34.26 13.29 38.30
N ARG A 22 34.45 14.24 39.25
CA ARG A 22 33.40 15.10 39.82
C ARG A 22 33.51 16.51 39.21
N PRO A 23 32.39 17.26 39.11
CA PRO A 23 32.29 18.39 38.21
C PRO A 23 32.87 19.68 38.81
N SER A 24 33.65 20.43 38.03
CA SER A 24 33.96 21.82 38.33
C SER A 24 33.45 22.73 37.21
N GLN A 25 32.67 23.72 37.63
CA GLN A 25 32.21 24.84 36.81
C GLN A 25 33.42 25.65 36.36
N ILE A 26 33.60 25.82 35.04
CA ILE A 26 34.48 26.87 34.52
C ILE A 26 33.80 27.55 33.32
N THR A 27 33.73 28.86 33.49
CA THR A 27 33.19 29.93 32.65
C THR A 27 33.86 30.03 31.28
N THR A 28 33.06 30.07 30.21
CA THR A 28 33.55 30.36 28.86
C THR A 28 33.65 31.88 28.65
N ARG A 29 34.87 32.41 28.64
CA ARG A 29 35.19 33.69 27.97
C ARG A 29 35.39 33.42 26.48
N ASN A 30 34.60 34.09 25.65
CA ASN A 30 34.69 34.02 24.19
C ASN A 30 35.98 34.68 23.68
N ALA A 31 36.81 33.93 22.95
CA ALA A 31 37.87 34.47 22.12
C ALA A 31 37.47 34.30 20.64
N HIS A 32 37.22 35.41 19.96
CA HIS A 32 36.87 35.45 18.54
C HIS A 32 38.13 35.41 17.67
N ILE A 33 38.30 34.37 16.86
CA ILE A 33 39.23 34.34 15.73
C ILE A 33 38.51 34.98 14.54
N ARG A 34 39.01 36.11 14.02
CA ARG A 34 38.47 36.80 12.84
C ARG A 34 39.13 36.27 11.57
N PHE A 35 38.35 35.63 10.70
CA PHE A 35 38.68 35.46 9.29
C PHE A 35 38.07 36.64 8.51
N ASN A 36 38.93 37.51 7.94
CA ASN A 36 38.50 38.58 7.04
C ASN A 36 38.30 38.01 5.63
N LEU A 37 37.03 37.81 5.24
CA LEU A 37 36.63 37.67 3.85
C LEU A 37 36.19 39.05 3.31
N PRO A 38 36.45 39.39 2.04
CA PRO A 38 36.09 40.70 1.49
C PRO A 38 34.57 40.87 1.50
N GLN A 39 34.07 41.89 2.21
CA GLN A 39 32.70 42.36 2.09
C GLN A 39 32.52 43.04 0.74
N GLN A 40 32.12 42.29 -0.29
CA GLN A 40 31.30 42.89 -1.35
C GLN A 40 29.87 42.93 -0.84
N GLY A 41 29.37 44.13 -0.57
CA GLY A 41 27.99 44.39 -0.16
C GLY A 41 27.01 43.99 -1.26
N GLY A 42 26.62 42.72 -1.28
CA GLY A 42 25.42 42.29 -1.98
C GLY A 42 24.20 42.84 -1.24
N ASN A 43 23.46 43.75 -1.89
CA ASN A 43 22.16 44.21 -1.42
C ASN A 43 21.20 43.00 -1.33
N TYR A 44 21.11 42.36 -0.17
CA TYR A 44 20.00 41.49 0.14
C TYR A 44 18.78 42.36 0.44
N GLN A 45 18.02 42.70 -0.61
CA GLN A 45 16.67 43.21 -0.44
C GLN A 45 15.81 42.09 0.16
N ARG A 46 15.54 42.17 1.47
CA ARG A 46 14.43 41.42 2.07
C ARG A 46 13.18 41.81 1.29
N PHE A 47 12.57 40.87 0.58
CA PHE A 47 11.24 41.04 -0.01
C PHE A 47 10.23 41.28 1.12
N ASN A 48 10.11 42.53 1.56
CA ASN A 48 9.19 42.94 2.62
C ASN A 48 7.82 43.37 2.05
N ASN A 49 7.50 42.97 0.82
CA ASN A 49 6.26 43.33 0.14
C ASN A 49 5.15 42.31 0.44
N ARG A 50 4.98 41.92 1.71
CA ARG A 50 3.78 41.18 2.13
C ARG A 50 2.68 42.19 2.37
N ARG A 51 1.89 42.50 1.34
CA ARG A 51 0.61 43.18 1.54
C ARG A 51 -0.22 42.29 2.47
N PRO A 52 -0.70 42.79 3.62
CA PRO A 52 -1.56 41.99 4.49
C PRO A 52 -2.78 41.52 3.70
N PHE A 53 -3.21 40.27 3.92
CA PHE A 53 -4.33 39.66 3.20
C PHE A 53 -5.59 40.54 3.20
N THR A 54 -5.81 41.30 4.27
CA THR A 54 -6.88 42.29 4.43
C THR A 54 -6.83 43.43 3.38
N GLN A 55 -5.65 43.87 2.96
CA GLN A 55 -5.49 44.86 1.88
C GLN A 55 -5.73 44.27 0.49
N LEU A 56 -5.35 43.00 0.25
CA LEU A 56 -5.67 42.29 -0.99
C LEU A 56 -7.19 42.12 -1.14
N TRP A 57 -7.87 41.78 -0.04
CA TRP A 57 -9.33 41.64 -0.01
C TRP A 57 -10.09 42.95 -0.29
N GLY A 58 -9.46 44.11 -0.12
CA GLY A 58 -10.05 45.40 -0.49
C GLY A 58 -10.12 45.64 -2.01
N ASN A 59 -9.32 44.93 -2.81
CA ASN A 59 -9.25 45.13 -4.26
C ASN A 59 -10.39 44.37 -4.98
N PRO A 60 -11.29 45.04 -5.72
CA PRO A 60 -12.38 44.39 -6.44
C PRO A 60 -11.91 43.40 -7.51
N ASN A 61 -10.75 43.62 -8.14
CA ASN A 61 -10.18 42.66 -9.09
C ASN A 61 -9.68 41.41 -8.36
N PHE A 62 -9.09 41.55 -7.17
CA PHE A 62 -8.70 40.40 -6.36
C PHE A 62 -9.91 39.57 -5.94
N LYS A 63 -11.01 40.22 -5.51
CA LYS A 63 -12.28 39.54 -5.21
C LYS A 63 -12.83 38.78 -6.42
N LYS A 64 -12.79 39.37 -7.63
CA LYS A 64 -13.21 38.71 -8.87
C LYS A 64 -12.36 37.49 -9.18
N VAL A 65 -11.03 37.60 -9.07
CA VAL A 65 -10.11 36.49 -9.32
C VAL A 65 -10.33 35.35 -8.33
N VAL A 66 -10.45 35.66 -7.03
CA VAL A 66 -10.75 34.66 -6.01
C VAL A 66 -12.13 34.04 -6.26
N GLY A 67 -13.14 34.84 -6.61
CA GLY A 67 -14.48 34.36 -6.92
C GLY A 67 -14.52 33.40 -8.10
N VAL A 68 -13.91 33.78 -9.23
CA VAL A 68 -13.80 32.94 -10.43
C VAL A 68 -12.96 31.69 -10.16
N GLY A 69 -11.83 31.82 -9.47
CA GLY A 69 -10.98 30.69 -9.12
C GLY A 69 -11.68 29.69 -8.19
N THR A 70 -12.42 30.18 -7.20
CA THR A 70 -13.21 29.34 -6.29
C THR A 70 -14.34 28.65 -7.04
N ALA A 71 -15.06 29.37 -7.91
CA ALA A 71 -16.11 28.79 -8.74
C ALA A 71 -15.54 27.70 -9.66
N GLY A 72 -14.42 27.96 -10.34
CA GLY A 72 -13.75 26.98 -11.18
C GLY A 72 -13.30 25.74 -10.41
N ALA A 73 -12.70 25.91 -9.23
CA ALA A 73 -12.29 24.79 -8.38
C ALA A 73 -13.49 23.94 -7.89
N VAL A 74 -14.60 24.59 -7.52
CA VAL A 74 -15.84 23.89 -7.13
C VAL A 74 -16.44 23.15 -8.32
N THR A 75 -16.55 23.79 -9.49
CA THR A 75 -17.03 23.13 -10.72
C THR A 75 -16.16 21.95 -11.08
N PHE A 76 -14.84 22.09 -11.03
CA PHE A 76 -13.89 21.01 -11.29
C PHE A 76 -14.05 19.86 -10.28
N TYR A 77 -14.17 20.17 -8.98
CA TYR A 77 -14.39 19.16 -7.96
C TYR A 77 -15.68 18.38 -8.20
N VAL A 78 -16.79 19.09 -8.42
CA VAL A 78 -18.11 18.48 -8.63
C VAL A 78 -18.20 17.68 -9.93
N TYR A 79 -17.56 18.15 -11.00
CA TYR A 79 -17.50 17.45 -12.29
C TYR A 79 -16.78 16.10 -12.18
N ASN A 80 -15.77 16.02 -11.32
CA ASN A 80 -14.99 14.80 -11.09
C ASN A 80 -15.45 14.00 -9.86
N LEU A 81 -16.70 14.21 -9.41
CA LEU A 81 -17.31 13.35 -8.40
C LEU A 81 -17.96 12.14 -9.04
N GLU A 82 -17.44 10.96 -8.74
CA GLU A 82 -17.98 9.68 -9.17
C GLU A 82 -18.51 8.86 -7.99
N THR A 83 -19.26 7.80 -8.31
CA THR A 83 -19.79 6.85 -7.34
C THR A 83 -18.99 5.57 -7.41
N VAL A 84 -18.49 5.09 -6.28
CA VAL A 84 -17.73 3.84 -6.21
C VAL A 84 -18.66 2.65 -6.51
N PRO A 85 -18.26 1.74 -7.42
CA PRO A 85 -18.99 0.49 -7.65
C PRO A 85 -19.16 -0.30 -6.34
N VAL A 86 -20.25 -1.05 -6.22
CA VAL A 86 -20.63 -1.84 -5.03
C VAL A 86 -21.07 -1.01 -3.81
N SER A 87 -20.29 -0.03 -3.33
CA SER A 87 -20.61 0.68 -2.08
C SER A 87 -21.58 1.87 -2.23
N GLY A 88 -21.67 2.45 -3.43
CA GLY A 88 -22.46 3.67 -3.67
C GLY A 88 -21.85 4.95 -3.06
N ARG A 89 -20.63 4.89 -2.52
CA ARG A 89 -19.95 6.05 -1.94
C ARG A 89 -19.58 7.08 -3.01
N ARG A 90 -19.85 8.36 -2.77
CA ARG A 90 -19.32 9.42 -3.64
C ARG A 90 -17.86 9.72 -3.31
N ARG A 91 -17.04 9.86 -4.34
CA ARG A 91 -15.63 10.24 -4.23
C ARG A 91 -15.21 11.19 -5.33
N PHE A 92 -14.11 11.90 -5.10
CA PHE A 92 -13.45 12.70 -6.11
C PHE A 92 -12.36 11.86 -6.79
N ASN A 93 -12.45 11.71 -8.12
CA ASN A 93 -11.46 11.00 -8.91
C ASN A 93 -11.23 11.72 -10.25
N VAL A 94 -9.98 12.11 -10.50
CA VAL A 94 -9.52 12.77 -11.73
C VAL A 94 -8.57 11.88 -12.54
N VAL A 95 -8.25 10.70 -12.02
CA VAL A 95 -7.38 9.73 -12.69
C VAL A 95 -8.25 8.83 -13.55
N SER A 96 -8.00 8.83 -14.86
CA SER A 96 -8.67 7.92 -15.78
C SER A 96 -8.17 6.49 -15.58
N ILE A 97 -8.99 5.50 -15.95
CA ILE A 97 -8.59 4.08 -15.94
C ILE A 97 -7.34 3.85 -16.79
N GLU A 98 -7.21 4.52 -17.94
CA GLU A 98 -6.02 4.41 -18.79
C GLU A 98 -4.76 4.92 -18.08
N SER A 99 -4.82 6.09 -17.44
CA SER A 99 -3.69 6.62 -16.66
C SER A 99 -3.36 5.71 -15.47
N GLU A 100 -4.38 5.18 -14.79
CA GLU A 100 -4.21 4.22 -13.69
C GLU A 100 -3.47 2.96 -14.18
N MET A 101 -3.85 2.41 -15.33
CA MET A 101 -3.20 1.23 -15.92
C MET A 101 -1.76 1.49 -16.36
N GLN A 102 -1.46 2.64 -16.96
CA GLN A 102 -0.10 3.01 -17.37
C GLN A 102 0.85 3.11 -16.17
N LEU A 103 0.41 3.76 -15.10
CA LEU A 103 1.19 3.88 -13.86
C LEU A 103 1.34 2.52 -13.17
N SER A 104 0.28 1.72 -13.17
CA SER A 104 0.29 0.37 -12.63
C SER A 104 1.32 -0.52 -13.34
N GLN A 105 1.45 -0.41 -14.66
CA GLN A 105 2.47 -1.12 -15.42
C GLN A 105 3.89 -0.72 -15.01
N GLN A 106 4.16 0.58 -14.83
CA GLN A 106 5.46 1.06 -14.36
C GLN A 106 5.79 0.55 -12.96
N MET A 107 4.81 0.56 -12.05
CA MET A 107 4.97 0.01 -10.70
C MET A 107 5.26 -1.48 -10.71
N TYR A 108 4.56 -2.23 -11.56
CA TYR A 108 4.77 -3.67 -11.70
C TYR A 108 6.20 -3.96 -12.15
N GLU A 109 6.69 -3.28 -13.18
CA GLU A 109 8.06 -3.43 -13.68
C GLU A 109 9.12 -3.09 -12.62
N GLU A 110 8.92 -2.02 -11.85
CA GLU A 110 9.82 -1.62 -10.78
C GLU A 110 9.81 -2.65 -9.63
N THR A 111 8.64 -3.13 -9.24
CA THR A 111 8.49 -4.15 -8.18
C THR A 111 9.16 -5.46 -8.58
N VAL A 112 8.91 -5.93 -9.82
CA VAL A 112 9.56 -7.13 -10.35
C VAL A 112 11.07 -6.93 -10.38
N ARG A 113 11.57 -5.78 -10.84
CA ARG A 113 13.01 -5.47 -10.84
C ARG A 113 13.61 -5.50 -9.44
N GLN A 114 12.91 -4.92 -8.46
CA GLN A 114 13.35 -4.90 -7.06
C GLN A 114 13.44 -6.31 -6.46
N PHE A 115 12.51 -7.20 -6.80
CA PHE A 115 12.39 -8.53 -6.19
C PHE A 115 12.76 -9.70 -7.10
N HIS A 116 13.25 -9.47 -8.32
CA HIS A 116 13.49 -10.48 -9.36
C HIS A 116 14.17 -11.76 -8.85
N GLY A 117 15.22 -11.63 -8.03
CA GLY A 117 15.97 -12.76 -7.48
C GLY A 117 15.30 -13.50 -6.30
N ARG A 118 14.15 -13.03 -5.84
CA ARG A 118 13.38 -13.59 -4.71
C ARG A 118 11.99 -14.07 -5.14
N ILE A 119 11.57 -13.83 -6.37
CA ILE A 119 10.28 -14.32 -6.87
C ILE A 119 10.36 -15.84 -7.05
N LEU A 120 9.45 -16.56 -6.39
CA LEU A 120 9.36 -18.01 -6.45
C LEU A 120 8.84 -18.45 -7.82
N PRO A 121 9.36 -19.57 -8.38
CA PRO A 121 8.94 -20.03 -9.69
C PRO A 121 7.46 -20.44 -9.73
N PRO A 122 6.81 -20.43 -10.91
CA PRO A 122 5.37 -20.71 -11.04
C PRO A 122 4.92 -22.07 -10.49
N ASN A 123 5.80 -23.07 -10.51
CA ASN A 123 5.57 -24.43 -10.03
C ASN A 123 5.85 -24.63 -8.53
N HIS A 124 6.39 -23.62 -7.83
CA HIS A 124 6.66 -23.70 -6.39
C HIS A 124 5.35 -23.98 -5.62
N PRO A 125 5.36 -24.84 -4.58
CA PRO A 125 4.15 -25.18 -3.82
C PRO A 125 3.39 -23.96 -3.30
N THR A 126 4.12 -22.96 -2.79
CA THR A 126 3.55 -21.68 -2.32
C THR A 126 2.90 -20.89 -3.44
N THR A 127 3.57 -20.74 -4.59
CA THR A 127 3.02 -20.02 -5.75
C THR A 127 1.78 -20.71 -6.28
N ARG A 128 1.78 -22.06 -6.35
CA ARG A 128 0.58 -22.84 -6.70
C ARG A 128 -0.55 -22.66 -5.69
N ARG A 129 -0.25 -22.58 -4.40
CA ARG A 129 -1.25 -22.35 -3.35
C ARG A 129 -1.91 -20.98 -3.51
N VAL A 130 -1.12 -19.91 -3.65
CA VAL A 130 -1.64 -18.55 -3.87
C VAL A 130 -2.47 -18.49 -5.16
N ARG A 131 -1.98 -19.10 -6.25
CA ARG A 131 -2.69 -19.16 -7.52
C ARG A 131 -4.06 -19.84 -7.39
N ARG A 132 -4.14 -21.00 -6.74
CA ARG A 132 -5.43 -21.69 -6.50
C ARG A 132 -6.42 -20.83 -5.73
N VAL A 133 -5.94 -20.01 -4.79
CA VAL A 133 -6.81 -19.10 -4.05
C VAL A 133 -7.37 -18.01 -4.95
N LEU A 134 -6.50 -17.40 -5.76
CA LEU A 134 -6.91 -16.36 -6.72
C LEU A 134 -7.83 -16.89 -7.82
N GLU A 135 -7.57 -18.08 -8.36
CA GLU A 135 -8.42 -18.71 -9.38
C GLU A 135 -9.89 -18.81 -8.96
N ARG A 136 -10.15 -18.95 -7.65
CA ARG A 136 -11.51 -18.95 -7.09
C ARG A 136 -12.07 -17.55 -6.80
N LEU A 137 -11.21 -16.59 -6.42
CA LEU A 137 -11.61 -15.22 -6.12
C LEU A 137 -11.89 -14.38 -7.37
N ILE A 138 -11.11 -14.58 -8.44
CA ILE A 138 -11.15 -13.75 -9.65
C ILE A 138 -12.56 -13.73 -10.28
N PRO A 139 -13.26 -14.87 -10.48
CA PRO A 139 -14.62 -14.85 -11.01
C PRO A 139 -15.61 -14.08 -10.13
N ALA A 140 -15.48 -14.20 -8.80
CA ALA A 140 -16.32 -13.47 -7.84
C ALA A 140 -16.02 -11.96 -7.76
N SER A 141 -14.87 -11.53 -8.30
CA SER A 141 -14.49 -10.11 -8.33
C SER A 141 -15.07 -9.34 -9.51
N GLY A 142 -15.54 -10.02 -10.55
CA GLY A 142 -15.96 -9.41 -11.82
C GLY A 142 -14.80 -8.90 -12.68
N LEU A 143 -13.55 -9.23 -12.34
CA LEU A 143 -12.32 -8.80 -13.03
C LEU A 143 -11.66 -9.96 -13.80
N GLN A 144 -12.43 -10.93 -14.29
CA GLN A 144 -11.92 -12.10 -14.99
C GLN A 144 -11.19 -11.78 -16.31
N ASP A 145 -11.46 -10.62 -16.90
CA ASP A 145 -10.88 -10.21 -18.18
C ASP A 145 -9.48 -9.57 -18.03
N LEU A 146 -8.99 -9.41 -16.80
CA LEU A 146 -7.63 -8.91 -16.55
C LEU A 146 -6.56 -10.00 -16.71
N ASP A 147 -5.34 -9.57 -17.06
CA ASP A 147 -4.17 -10.46 -17.15
C ASP A 147 -3.55 -10.70 -15.76
N TRP A 148 -4.16 -11.61 -15.00
CA TRP A 148 -3.75 -11.93 -13.65
C TRP A 148 -2.39 -12.61 -13.56
N GLU A 149 -1.49 -12.04 -12.75
CA GLU A 149 -0.15 -12.57 -12.56
C GLU A 149 0.21 -12.68 -11.09
N VAL A 150 0.72 -13.85 -10.69
CA VAL A 150 1.01 -14.17 -9.28
C VAL A 150 2.51 -14.19 -9.02
N ASN A 151 2.98 -13.20 -8.26
CA ASN A 151 4.36 -13.06 -7.85
C ASN A 151 4.51 -13.31 -6.34
N VAL A 152 4.96 -14.51 -5.98
CA VAL A 152 5.26 -14.81 -4.57
C VAL A 152 6.72 -14.52 -4.27
N ILE A 153 6.98 -13.61 -3.32
CA ILE A 153 8.33 -13.20 -2.94
C ILE A 153 8.78 -14.01 -1.73
N ALA A 154 9.92 -14.69 -1.86
CA ALA A 154 10.56 -15.47 -0.81
C ALA A 154 11.25 -14.55 0.22
N ASP A 155 10.45 -13.93 1.07
CA ASP A 155 10.92 -13.08 2.17
C ASP A 155 10.04 -13.28 3.41
N ASN A 156 10.55 -14.04 4.38
CA ASN A 156 9.84 -14.35 5.62
C ASN A 156 9.86 -13.17 6.62
N SER A 157 10.66 -12.14 6.37
CA SER A 157 10.73 -10.97 7.25
C SER A 157 9.60 -9.98 6.98
N ILE A 158 9.11 -9.93 5.73
CA ILE A 158 8.05 -9.02 5.27
C ILE A 158 6.69 -9.71 5.36
N LYS A 159 5.80 -9.16 6.19
CA LYS A 159 4.42 -9.60 6.39
C LYS A 159 3.51 -8.69 5.57
N ASN A 160 3.51 -8.85 4.24
CA ASN A 160 2.68 -8.06 3.35
C ASN A 160 2.14 -8.87 2.17
N ALA A 161 1.08 -8.36 1.55
CA ALA A 161 0.55 -8.78 0.27
C ALA A 161 -0.18 -7.58 -0.35
N PHE A 162 -0.22 -7.50 -1.67
CA PHE A 162 -0.90 -6.41 -2.37
C PHE A 162 -1.25 -6.78 -3.80
N VAL A 163 -2.20 -6.05 -4.37
CA VAL A 163 -2.58 -6.13 -5.77
C VAL A 163 -2.40 -4.76 -6.41
N ILE A 164 -1.60 -4.72 -7.48
CA ILE A 164 -1.50 -3.54 -8.35
C ILE A 164 -2.65 -3.64 -9.38
N PRO A 165 -3.34 -2.52 -9.71
CA PRO A 165 -4.36 -2.52 -10.75
C PRO A 165 -3.86 -3.17 -12.05
N GLY A 166 -4.75 -3.86 -12.75
CA GLY A 166 -4.37 -4.72 -13.89
C GLY A 166 -4.05 -6.17 -13.53
N GLY A 167 -4.34 -6.59 -12.29
CA GLY A 167 -4.28 -8.00 -11.88
C GLY A 167 -2.88 -8.50 -11.48
N LYS A 168 -1.96 -7.59 -11.15
CA LYS A 168 -0.59 -7.98 -10.76
C LYS A 168 -0.50 -8.15 -9.25
N VAL A 169 -0.37 -9.40 -8.82
CA VAL A 169 -0.45 -9.81 -7.41
C VAL A 169 0.93 -10.06 -6.84
N PHE A 170 1.19 -9.52 -5.66
CA PHE A 170 2.41 -9.75 -4.89
C PHE A 170 2.09 -10.27 -3.49
N VAL A 171 2.70 -11.40 -3.12
CA VAL A 171 2.55 -12.00 -1.79
C VAL A 171 3.92 -12.30 -1.20
N PHE A 172 4.27 -11.70 -0.08
CA PHE A 172 5.51 -12.03 0.63
C PHE A 172 5.29 -13.26 1.49
N SER A 173 6.23 -14.21 1.46
CA SER A 173 6.09 -15.48 2.22
C SER A 173 5.90 -15.26 3.73
N GLY A 174 6.37 -14.14 4.28
CA GLY A 174 6.20 -13.77 5.69
C GLY A 174 4.75 -13.49 6.11
N ILE A 175 3.81 -13.20 5.21
CA ILE A 175 2.38 -13.01 5.57
C ILE A 175 1.64 -14.34 5.78
N LEU A 176 2.10 -15.41 5.13
CA LEU A 176 1.40 -16.70 5.07
C LEU A 176 1.17 -17.35 6.45
N PRO A 177 2.11 -17.28 7.42
CA PRO A 177 1.86 -17.76 8.78
C PRO A 177 0.71 -17.03 9.49
N ILE A 178 0.47 -15.76 9.19
CA ILE A 178 -0.64 -14.98 9.75
C ILE A 178 -1.96 -15.41 9.11
N CYS A 179 -1.96 -15.63 7.78
CA CYS A 179 -3.10 -16.19 7.07
C CYS A 179 -3.50 -17.57 7.61
N GLY A 180 -2.52 -18.39 7.99
CA GLY A 180 -2.72 -19.76 8.48
C GLY A 180 -3.14 -20.71 7.35
N ASN A 181 -4.43 -20.72 7.00
CA ASN A 181 -5.01 -21.61 5.99
C ASN A 181 -5.43 -20.84 4.72
N ASP A 182 -6.05 -21.55 3.77
CA ASP A 182 -6.47 -20.96 2.49
C ASP A 182 -7.62 -19.97 2.65
N ASP A 183 -8.49 -20.14 3.65
CA ASP A 183 -9.54 -19.15 3.95
C ASP A 183 -8.96 -17.83 4.46
N GLY A 184 -7.95 -17.88 5.34
CA GLY A 184 -7.27 -16.67 5.82
C GLY A 184 -6.43 -16.01 4.72
N LEU A 185 -5.84 -16.79 3.81
CA LEU A 185 -5.19 -16.24 2.62
C LEU A 185 -6.21 -15.60 1.68
N ALA A 186 -7.38 -16.23 1.50
CA ALA A 186 -8.46 -15.69 0.70
C ALA A 186 -8.98 -14.37 1.29
N ALA A 187 -9.08 -14.24 2.62
CA ALA A 187 -9.45 -12.98 3.26
C ALA A 187 -8.46 -11.83 2.99
N VAL A 188 -7.14 -12.10 3.02
CA VAL A 188 -6.13 -11.10 2.60
C VAL A 188 -6.29 -10.77 1.12
N MET A 189 -6.36 -11.79 0.26
CA MET A 189 -6.38 -11.56 -1.18
C MET A 189 -7.66 -10.88 -1.66
N SER A 190 -8.82 -11.23 -1.09
CA SER A 190 -10.09 -10.61 -1.45
C SER A 190 -10.15 -9.14 -1.01
N HIS A 191 -9.52 -8.79 0.12
CA HIS A 191 -9.33 -7.40 0.55
C HIS A 191 -8.47 -6.62 -0.45
N GLU A 192 -7.35 -7.18 -0.90
CA GLU A 192 -6.50 -6.52 -1.90
C GLU A 192 -7.18 -6.38 -3.27
N ILE A 193 -7.93 -7.40 -3.71
CA ILE A 193 -8.72 -7.31 -4.94
C ILE A 193 -9.84 -6.29 -4.79
N ALA A 194 -10.46 -6.18 -3.61
CA ALA A 194 -11.49 -5.18 -3.34
C ALA A 194 -10.97 -3.75 -3.48
N HIS A 195 -9.71 -3.46 -3.15
CA HIS A 195 -9.10 -2.17 -3.45
C HIS A 195 -9.05 -1.87 -4.97
N THR A 196 -8.86 -2.90 -5.79
CA THR A 196 -8.85 -2.78 -7.25
C THR A 196 -10.27 -2.63 -7.80
N VAL A 197 -11.22 -3.45 -7.36
CA VAL A 197 -12.65 -3.34 -7.72
C VAL A 197 -13.19 -1.95 -7.38
N ALA A 198 -12.82 -1.43 -6.22
CA ALA A 198 -13.22 -0.11 -5.79
C ALA A 198 -12.38 1.01 -6.41
N HIS A 199 -11.33 0.77 -7.20
CA HIS A 199 -10.37 1.78 -7.69
C HIS A 199 -9.85 2.75 -6.61
N HIS A 200 -9.45 2.20 -5.46
CA HIS A 200 -8.91 3.00 -4.36
C HIS A 200 -7.57 3.66 -4.72
N PHE A 201 -6.81 3.08 -5.65
CA PHE A 201 -5.55 3.62 -6.14
C PHE A 201 -5.75 4.97 -6.87
N GLY A 202 -6.60 5.01 -7.89
CA GLY A 202 -6.97 6.26 -8.57
C GLY A 202 -7.56 7.34 -7.65
N GLU A 203 -8.36 6.94 -6.65
CA GLU A 203 -8.88 7.89 -5.65
C GLU A 203 -7.77 8.47 -4.75
N ARG A 204 -6.82 7.64 -4.28
CA ARG A 204 -5.70 8.11 -3.47
C ARG A 204 -4.81 9.06 -4.26
N MET A 205 -4.55 8.77 -5.52
CA MET A 205 -3.85 9.70 -6.40
C MET A 205 -4.61 11.02 -6.52
N SER A 206 -5.90 10.96 -6.83
CA SER A 206 -6.74 12.15 -6.98
C SER A 206 -6.76 13.04 -5.73
N SER A 207 -6.75 12.43 -4.54
CA SER A 207 -6.67 13.17 -3.28
C SER A 207 -5.38 13.99 -3.10
N ASN A 208 -4.31 13.66 -3.85
CA ASN A 208 -3.02 14.34 -3.84
C ASN A 208 -2.81 15.26 -5.04
N LEU A 209 -3.86 15.54 -5.82
CA LEU A 209 -3.79 16.39 -7.02
C LEU A 209 -3.06 17.73 -6.77
N LEU A 210 -3.33 18.40 -5.65
CA LEU A 210 -2.69 19.67 -5.32
C LEU A 210 -1.18 19.54 -5.10
N VAL A 211 -0.73 18.42 -4.55
CA VAL A 211 0.71 18.13 -4.39
C VAL A 211 1.33 17.99 -5.78
N PHE A 212 0.68 17.28 -6.70
CA PHE A 212 1.19 17.10 -8.06
C PHE A 212 1.25 18.42 -8.84
N VAL A 213 0.19 19.22 -8.78
CA VAL A 213 0.16 20.56 -9.38
C VAL A 213 1.29 21.42 -8.82
N ALA A 214 1.51 21.40 -7.50
CA ALA A 214 2.59 22.15 -6.87
C ALA A 214 3.99 21.67 -7.32
N LEU A 215 4.21 20.36 -7.42
CA LEU A 215 5.48 19.79 -7.87
C LEU A 215 5.77 20.15 -9.34
N ILE A 216 4.78 20.04 -10.22
CA ILE A 216 4.90 20.40 -11.64
C ILE A 216 5.23 21.90 -11.80
N LEU A 217 4.46 22.77 -11.14
CA LEU A 217 4.69 24.21 -11.19
C LEU A 217 6.05 24.60 -10.60
N GLY A 218 6.47 23.94 -9.53
CA GLY A 218 7.81 24.11 -8.93
C GLY A 218 8.92 23.70 -9.89
N GLY A 219 8.79 22.53 -10.54
CA GLY A 219 9.74 22.05 -11.54
C GLY A 219 9.90 23.00 -12.73
N ILE A 220 8.77 23.48 -13.27
CA ILE A 220 8.75 24.48 -14.36
C ILE A 220 9.44 25.78 -13.90
N ALA A 221 9.10 26.29 -12.71
CA ALA A 221 9.68 27.53 -12.18
C ALA A 221 11.20 27.43 -11.96
N LEU A 222 11.70 26.22 -11.66
CA LEU A 222 13.11 25.94 -11.44
C LEU A 222 13.85 25.53 -12.72
N GLY A 223 13.16 25.38 -13.86
CA GLY A 223 13.74 24.92 -15.12
C GLY A 223 14.23 23.46 -15.09
N ASP A 224 13.76 22.67 -14.13
CA ASP A 224 14.15 21.27 -13.93
C ASP A 224 13.20 20.36 -14.73
N VAL A 225 13.57 20.01 -15.97
CA VAL A 225 12.76 19.13 -16.82
C VAL A 225 12.77 17.66 -16.36
N ASP A 226 13.72 17.27 -15.51
CA ASP A 226 13.77 15.96 -14.85
C ASP A 226 12.81 15.88 -13.64
N SER A 227 12.14 16.99 -13.29
CA SER A 227 11.12 16.99 -12.25
C SER A 227 9.93 16.08 -12.57
N VAL A 228 9.63 15.83 -13.85
CA VAL A 228 8.51 14.97 -14.29
C VAL A 228 8.73 13.51 -13.88
N SER A 229 9.95 12.98 -14.00
CA SER A 229 10.28 11.61 -13.58
C SER A 229 10.31 11.47 -12.05
N ARG A 230 10.75 12.52 -11.33
CA ARG A 230 10.63 12.60 -9.86
C ARG A 230 9.18 12.67 -9.38
N VAL A 231 8.32 13.39 -10.12
CA VAL A 231 6.86 13.40 -9.88
C VAL A 231 6.28 12.01 -10.07
N GLY A 232 6.71 11.27 -11.09
CA GLY A 232 6.34 9.86 -11.30
C GLY A 232 6.66 8.98 -10.08
N ASN A 233 7.90 8.94 -9.61
CA ASN A 233 8.28 8.12 -8.46
C ASN A 233 7.56 8.55 -7.17
N THR A 234 7.41 9.87 -6.96
CA THR A 234 6.65 10.40 -5.81
C THR A 234 5.16 10.05 -5.88
N LEU A 235 4.59 9.97 -7.10
CA LEU A 235 3.22 9.57 -7.34
C LEU A 235 2.99 8.10 -7.01
N LEU A 236 3.94 7.23 -7.39
CA LEU A 236 3.90 5.81 -7.04
C LEU A 236 4.01 5.61 -5.52
N ASP A 237 4.95 6.28 -4.87
CA ASP A 237 5.11 6.23 -3.41
C ASP A 237 3.84 6.71 -2.68
N LEU A 238 3.24 7.83 -3.12
CA LEU A 238 2.06 8.40 -2.48
C LEU A 238 0.76 7.63 -2.76
N ALA A 239 0.66 6.93 -3.89
CA ALA A 239 -0.52 6.14 -4.23
C ALA A 239 -0.50 4.77 -3.53
N TYR A 240 0.70 4.21 -3.32
CA TYR A 240 0.87 2.83 -2.93
C TYR A 240 1.42 2.64 -1.50
N LEU A 241 2.45 3.38 -1.09
CA LEU A 241 3.00 3.28 0.27
C LEU A 241 2.18 4.06 1.29
N ARG A 242 1.28 4.93 0.83
CA ARG A 242 0.43 5.70 1.73
C ARG A 242 -0.67 4.80 2.31
N PRO A 243 -0.87 4.82 3.63
CA PRO A 243 -1.97 4.11 4.27
C PRO A 243 -3.31 4.48 3.63
N GLY A 244 -4.14 3.48 3.36
CA GLY A 244 -5.51 3.70 2.91
C GLY A 244 -6.32 4.54 3.92
N SER A 245 -7.32 5.27 3.43
CA SER A 245 -8.22 5.97 4.34
C SER A 245 -9.12 4.97 5.06
N ARG A 246 -9.50 5.23 6.32
CA ARG A 246 -10.42 4.34 7.08
C ARG A 246 -11.72 3.99 6.34
N LYS A 247 -12.19 4.88 5.45
CA LYS A 247 -13.36 4.62 4.60
C LYS A 247 -13.07 3.59 3.51
N GLN A 248 -11.94 3.74 2.82
CA GLN A 248 -11.48 2.80 1.80
C GLN A 248 -11.18 1.42 2.40
N GLU A 249 -10.59 1.40 3.58
CA GLU A 249 -10.31 0.17 4.33
C GLU A 249 -11.59 -0.58 4.71
N SER A 250 -12.58 0.12 5.28
CA SER A 250 -13.87 -0.48 5.65
C SER A 250 -14.66 -0.95 4.41
N GLU A 251 -14.58 -0.21 3.31
CA GLU A 251 -15.15 -0.59 2.03
C GLU A 251 -14.48 -1.83 1.42
N ALA A 252 -13.15 -1.91 1.47
CA ALA A 252 -12.39 -3.08 1.03
C ALA A 252 -12.68 -4.30 1.92
N ASP A 253 -12.82 -4.12 3.23
CA ASP A 253 -13.23 -5.18 4.16
C ASP A 253 -14.62 -5.74 3.82
N TYR A 254 -15.60 -4.87 3.54
CA TYR A 254 -16.95 -5.29 3.15
C TYR A 254 -16.96 -6.02 1.80
N ILE A 255 -16.40 -5.41 0.75
CA ILE A 255 -16.36 -5.99 -0.60
C ILE A 255 -15.56 -7.30 -0.58
N GLY A 256 -14.41 -7.32 0.09
CA GLY A 256 -13.55 -8.50 0.22
C GLY A 256 -14.22 -9.65 0.98
N LEU A 257 -14.99 -9.35 2.04
CA LEU A 257 -15.77 -10.35 2.77
C LEU A 257 -16.85 -10.99 1.88
N MET A 258 -17.58 -10.15 1.13
CA MET A 258 -18.60 -10.63 0.19
C MET A 258 -18.00 -11.41 -0.97
N MET A 259 -16.82 -11.01 -1.46
CA MET A 259 -16.11 -11.71 -2.54
C MET A 259 -15.59 -13.07 -2.08
N MET A 260 -14.97 -13.16 -0.89
CA MET A 260 -14.47 -14.45 -0.40
C MET A 260 -15.61 -15.43 -0.12
N ALA A 261 -16.74 -14.93 0.39
CA ALA A 261 -17.94 -15.73 0.58
C ALA A 261 -18.50 -16.28 -0.74
N GLU A 262 -18.61 -15.43 -1.75
CA GLU A 262 -19.05 -15.82 -3.11
C GLU A 262 -18.10 -16.81 -3.77
N ALA A 263 -16.80 -16.65 -3.54
CA ALA A 263 -15.75 -17.60 -3.97
C ALA A 263 -15.70 -18.89 -3.13
N CYS A 264 -16.66 -19.10 -2.23
CA CYS A 264 -16.80 -20.30 -1.41
C CYS A 264 -15.70 -20.52 -0.36
N TYR A 265 -15.08 -19.44 0.11
CA TYR A 265 -14.20 -19.44 1.29
C TYR A 265 -14.99 -19.14 2.55
N ASN A 266 -14.51 -19.62 3.70
CA ASN A 266 -15.18 -19.39 4.97
C ASN A 266 -15.07 -17.91 5.41
N PRO A 267 -16.17 -17.12 5.43
CA PRO A 267 -16.11 -15.71 5.81
C PRO A 267 -15.70 -15.48 7.28
N ASP A 268 -15.93 -16.46 8.17
CA ASP A 268 -15.47 -16.40 9.57
C ASP A 268 -13.92 -16.37 9.69
N ALA A 269 -13.20 -16.79 8.66
CA ALA A 269 -11.75 -16.71 8.62
C ALA A 269 -11.24 -15.26 8.58
N ALA A 270 -12.04 -14.30 8.10
CA ALA A 270 -11.67 -12.88 8.12
C ALA A 270 -11.52 -12.36 9.56
N VAL A 271 -12.45 -12.72 10.46
CA VAL A 271 -12.34 -12.36 11.89
C VAL A 271 -11.09 -12.98 12.51
N THR A 272 -10.85 -14.26 12.21
CA THR A 272 -9.68 -14.99 12.73
C THR A 272 -8.36 -14.40 12.22
N LEU A 273 -8.32 -13.99 10.94
CA LEU A 273 -7.16 -13.32 10.35
C LEU A 273 -6.83 -12.03 11.11
N TRP A 274 -7.83 -11.18 11.36
CA TRP A 274 -7.62 -9.91 12.07
C TRP A 274 -7.20 -10.11 13.52
N GLN A 275 -7.74 -11.12 14.21
CA GLN A 275 -7.23 -11.50 15.54
C GLN A 275 -5.75 -11.91 15.51
N ARG A 276 -5.31 -12.62 14.47
CA ARG A 276 -3.89 -12.98 14.29
C ARG A 276 -3.03 -11.76 13.93
N MET A 277 -3.56 -10.81 13.16
CA MET A 277 -2.89 -9.54 12.86
C MET A 277 -2.67 -8.72 14.13
N ASP A 278 -3.71 -8.56 14.97
CA ASP A 278 -3.63 -7.86 16.26
C ASP A 278 -2.61 -8.53 17.21
N ALA A 279 -2.53 -9.87 17.18
CA ALA A 279 -1.53 -10.59 17.95
C ALA A 279 -0.11 -10.37 17.41
N ALA A 280 0.06 -10.33 16.08
CA ALA A 280 1.35 -10.07 15.45
C ALA A 280 1.85 -8.64 15.70
N GLU A 281 0.95 -7.65 15.70
CA GLU A 281 1.25 -6.24 15.96
C GLU A 281 1.92 -6.02 17.33
N LYS A 282 1.52 -6.79 18.34
CA LYS A 282 2.11 -6.75 19.70
C LYS A 282 3.60 -7.14 19.73
N VAL A 283 4.07 -7.88 18.73
CA VAL A 283 5.47 -8.30 18.60
C VAL A 283 6.23 -7.34 17.69
N ALA A 284 5.70 -7.11 16.49
CA ALA A 284 6.20 -6.16 15.52
C ALA A 284 5.09 -5.86 14.52
N VAL A 285 4.85 -4.58 14.22
CA VAL A 285 3.81 -4.14 13.27
C VAL A 285 4.05 -4.82 11.91
N PRO A 286 3.13 -5.69 11.43
CA PRO A 286 3.20 -6.23 10.08
C PRO A 286 3.21 -5.10 9.05
N GLN A 287 4.01 -5.24 7.99
CA GLN A 287 4.05 -4.26 6.91
C GLN A 287 2.68 -4.07 6.26
N PHE A 288 1.85 -5.12 6.24
CA PHE A 288 0.45 -5.05 5.85
C PHE A 288 -0.34 -4.00 6.63
N LEU A 289 -0.19 -3.90 7.95
CA LEU A 289 -0.89 -2.90 8.77
C LEU A 289 -0.36 -1.48 8.57
N SER A 290 0.84 -1.33 8.01
CA SER A 290 1.40 -0.01 7.67
C SER A 290 0.73 0.58 6.42
N THR A 291 0.34 -0.27 5.46
CA THR A 291 -0.39 0.14 4.25
C THR A 291 -1.91 0.06 4.43
N HIS A 292 -2.40 -0.84 5.29
CA HIS A 292 -3.81 -1.11 5.57
C HIS A 292 -4.13 -0.87 7.04
N PRO A 293 -4.18 0.40 7.49
CA PRO A 293 -4.31 0.74 8.89
C PRO A 293 -5.64 0.19 9.44
N THR A 294 -5.55 -0.61 10.49
CA THR A 294 -6.75 -1.12 11.15
C THR A 294 -7.53 0.00 11.82
N ASN A 295 -8.86 -0.13 11.81
CA ASN A 295 -9.72 0.69 12.64
C ASN A 295 -10.03 -0.13 13.91
N SER A 296 -10.25 0.54 15.05
CA SER A 296 -10.52 -0.15 16.34
C SER A 296 -11.81 -0.99 16.36
N ARG A 297 -12.62 -0.91 15.29
CA ARG A 297 -13.90 -1.58 15.09
C ARG A 297 -13.86 -2.60 13.94
N ARG A 298 -12.70 -2.89 13.33
CA ARG A 298 -12.65 -3.69 12.09
C ARG A 298 -13.25 -5.08 12.28
N ILE A 299 -12.90 -5.72 13.40
CA ILE A 299 -13.49 -7.01 13.80
C ILE A 299 -15.00 -6.88 14.06
N GLU A 300 -15.45 -5.79 14.69
CA GLU A 300 -16.87 -5.51 14.96
C GLU A 300 -17.66 -5.34 13.65
N ASP A 301 -17.14 -4.54 12.72
CA ASP A 301 -17.73 -4.28 11.41
C ASP A 301 -17.84 -5.58 10.59
N ILE A 302 -16.77 -6.36 10.51
CA ILE A 302 -16.78 -7.67 9.82
C ILE A 302 -17.78 -8.61 10.47
N THR A 303 -17.81 -8.68 11.82
CA THR A 303 -18.75 -9.54 12.55
C THR A 303 -20.20 -9.17 12.24
N LYS A 304 -20.49 -7.86 12.10
CA LYS A 304 -21.81 -7.37 11.71
C LYS A 304 -22.21 -7.80 10.30
N TRP A 305 -21.25 -7.92 9.37
CA TRP A 305 -21.50 -8.33 7.99
C TRP A 305 -21.48 -9.84 7.77
N LEU A 306 -21.01 -10.64 8.74
CA LEU A 306 -20.96 -12.10 8.63
C LEU A 306 -22.29 -12.77 8.24
N PRO A 307 -23.47 -12.36 8.76
CA PRO A 307 -24.73 -12.96 8.35
C PRO A 307 -24.99 -12.84 6.85
N GLU A 308 -24.76 -11.65 6.29
CA GLU A 308 -24.90 -11.36 4.85
C GLU A 308 -23.86 -12.15 4.03
N ALA A 309 -22.61 -12.20 4.49
CA ALA A 309 -21.57 -12.98 3.83
C ALA A 309 -21.91 -14.48 3.79
N ARG A 310 -22.44 -15.04 4.90
CA ARG A 310 -22.87 -16.44 4.94
C ARG A 310 -24.06 -16.72 4.01
N GLU A 311 -25.02 -15.79 3.93
CA GLU A 311 -26.12 -15.88 2.96
C GLU A 311 -25.58 -15.89 1.53
N LYS A 312 -24.65 -14.97 1.21
CA LYS A 312 -24.01 -14.90 -0.11
C LYS A 312 -23.27 -16.19 -0.46
N GLN A 313 -22.55 -16.78 0.51
CA GLN A 313 -21.90 -18.08 0.34
C GLN A 313 -22.91 -19.20 0.04
N GLN A 314 -24.06 -19.23 0.72
CA GLN A 314 -25.10 -20.24 0.50
C GLN A 314 -25.71 -20.15 -0.90
N ILE A 315 -26.02 -18.92 -1.35
CA ILE A 315 -26.60 -18.67 -2.68
C ILE A 315 -25.62 -19.02 -3.80
N SER A 316 -24.32 -18.83 -3.54
CA SER A 316 -23.23 -19.15 -4.48
C SER A 316 -23.01 -20.65 -4.69
N GLN A 317 -23.87 -21.51 -4.13
CA GLN A 317 -23.92 -22.94 -4.44
C GLN A 317 -22.60 -23.68 -4.16
N CYS A 318 -21.86 -23.24 -3.15
CA CYS A 318 -20.54 -23.74 -2.76
C CYS A 318 -20.43 -25.24 -2.42
N GLY A 319 -21.56 -25.97 -2.41
CA GLY A 319 -21.64 -27.42 -2.25
C GLY A 319 -22.46 -28.15 -3.33
N SER A 320 -22.88 -27.50 -4.41
CA SER A 320 -23.82 -28.07 -5.40
C SER A 320 -23.19 -28.88 -6.53
N GLU A 321 -21.90 -29.23 -6.44
CA GLU A 321 -21.31 -30.23 -7.35
C GLU A 321 -21.62 -31.68 -6.93
N MET A 322 -21.93 -31.94 -5.66
CA MET A 322 -22.30 -33.28 -5.19
C MET A 322 -23.58 -33.85 -5.86
N PRO A 323 -24.66 -33.08 -6.10
CA PRO A 323 -25.80 -33.56 -6.88
C PRO A 323 -25.46 -33.91 -8.34
N LYS A 324 -24.50 -33.22 -8.97
CA LYS A 324 -24.13 -33.51 -10.37
C LYS A 324 -23.44 -34.86 -10.48
N TYR A 325 -22.44 -35.12 -9.63
CA TYR A 325 -21.77 -36.42 -9.61
C TYR A 325 -22.65 -37.52 -9.02
N ALA A 326 -23.43 -37.27 -7.98
CA ALA A 326 -24.33 -38.27 -7.41
C ALA A 326 -25.41 -38.71 -8.41
N ASN A 327 -26.00 -37.78 -9.17
CA ASN A 327 -26.98 -38.11 -10.21
C ASN A 327 -26.32 -38.85 -11.38
N GLU A 328 -25.10 -38.48 -11.76
CA GLU A 328 -24.34 -39.17 -12.81
C GLU A 328 -23.89 -40.58 -12.38
N PHE A 329 -23.44 -40.75 -11.13
CA PHE A 329 -23.10 -42.05 -10.54
C PHE A 329 -24.34 -42.94 -10.43
N THR A 330 -25.47 -42.38 -9.98
CA THR A 330 -26.75 -43.10 -9.90
C THR A 330 -27.23 -43.51 -11.30
N ARG A 331 -27.08 -42.65 -12.31
CA ARG A 331 -27.41 -42.96 -13.71
C ARG A 331 -26.53 -44.08 -14.29
N VAL A 332 -25.23 -44.08 -13.98
CA VAL A 332 -24.30 -45.15 -14.42
C VAL A 332 -24.60 -46.47 -13.70
N MET A 333 -24.88 -46.43 -12.40
CA MET A 333 -25.18 -47.62 -11.59
C MET A 333 -26.58 -48.20 -11.86
N SER A 334 -27.56 -47.36 -12.20
CA SER A 334 -28.92 -47.80 -12.60
C SER A 334 -29.02 -48.17 -14.09
N GLY A 335 -28.00 -47.84 -14.89
CA GLY A 335 -27.94 -48.08 -16.32
C GLY A 335 -27.49 -49.48 -16.75
N GLY A 336 -27.37 -50.44 -15.81
CA GLY A 336 -27.18 -51.86 -16.11
C GLY A 336 -25.80 -52.21 -16.68
N PHE A 337 -24.98 -52.89 -15.86
CA PHE A 337 -23.95 -53.78 -16.39
C PHE A 337 -24.65 -54.89 -17.18
N TRP A 338 -24.40 -54.97 -18.49
CA TRP A 338 -24.62 -56.16 -19.30
C TRP A 338 -23.43 -57.10 -19.18
#